data_AF-A0A9P6MRL2-F1
#
_entry.id   AF-A0A9P6MRL2-F1
#
_cell.length_a   1.000
_cell.length_b   1.000
_cell.length_c   1.000
_cell.angle_alpha   90.00
_cell.angle_beta   90.00
_cell.angle_gamma   90.00
#
_symmetry.space_group_name_H-M   'P 1'
#
loop_
_entity.id
_entity.type
_entity.pdbx_description
1 polymer ?
#
loop_
_entity_poly.entity_id
_entity_poly.type
_entity_poly.pdbx_seq_one_letter_code
_entity_poly.pdbx_strand_id
1 'polypeptide(L)'
;MDQIVEKGAVLEQSGMYSEKDGLMLQMDIIAGAAENKIDGNSRSSEWGPEAADAMCNEVQDYPVVRGLRMGDLIGATPKEVICKVMLEEKLFETWTYGRTVLLGDACHKMSPSGGLGAQTAMGDAVVLANYINTLTTVESEEVEKALKAYRDERYPIDKDGVKTSAAMFSIIKQGLVGKIARLILGHMPRWLWFEIRARSVRCRPQISFLPLAEDKCQIKALHQPSLEKTRPKNMTVGI
;
A
#
# COMPACT_ATOMS: atom_id res chain seq x y z
N MET A 1 -26.20 -27.73 -25.42
CA MET A 1 -26.74 -27.03 -24.22
C MET A 1 -25.49 -26.63 -23.47
N ASP A 2 -24.96 -25.51 -23.90
CA ASP A 2 -23.52 -25.27 -23.90
C ASP A 2 -23.13 -24.60 -22.59
N GLN A 3 -22.21 -25.25 -21.88
CA GLN A 3 -21.60 -24.70 -20.68
C GLN A 3 -20.68 -23.56 -21.10
N ILE A 4 -21.16 -22.33 -20.93
CA ILE A 4 -20.33 -21.12 -20.99
C ILE A 4 -19.48 -21.13 -19.71
N VAL A 5 -18.20 -21.45 -19.89
CA VAL A 5 -17.15 -21.34 -18.87
C VAL A 5 -17.04 -19.86 -18.48
N GLU A 6 -17.56 -19.51 -17.30
CA GLU A 6 -17.47 -18.18 -16.69
C GLU A 6 -15.99 -17.75 -16.57
N LYS A 7 -15.59 -16.79 -17.40
CA LYS A 7 -14.38 -15.98 -17.19
C LYS A 7 -14.65 -15.05 -16.01
N GLY A 8 -14.30 -15.49 -14.81
CA GLY A 8 -14.49 -14.70 -13.60
C GLY A 8 -13.57 -13.48 -13.58
N ALA A 9 -14.11 -12.30 -13.29
CA ALA A 9 -13.46 -11.23 -12.53
C ALA A 9 -14.06 -11.28 -11.12
N VAL A 10 -13.28 -11.00 -10.09
CA VAL A 10 -13.82 -10.85 -8.73
C VAL A 10 -13.84 -9.36 -8.41
N LEU A 11 -15.05 -8.85 -8.17
CA LEU A 11 -15.27 -7.54 -7.58
C LEU A 11 -15.19 -7.68 -6.06
N GLU A 12 -14.21 -7.03 -5.43
CA GLU A 12 -14.16 -6.92 -3.98
C GLU A 12 -14.28 -5.44 -3.59
N GLN A 13 -15.34 -5.12 -2.87
CA GLN A 13 -15.57 -3.80 -2.32
C GLN A 13 -14.70 -3.66 -1.07
N SER A 14 -13.53 -3.03 -1.19
CA SER A 14 -12.51 -3.02 -0.14
C SER A 14 -12.67 -1.89 0.88
N GLY A 15 -13.63 -0.97 0.69
CA GLY A 15 -14.00 0.00 1.72
C GLY A 15 -15.08 0.98 1.28
N MET A 16 -15.88 1.43 2.24
CA MET A 16 -16.85 2.52 2.07
C MET A 16 -16.53 3.59 3.11
N TYR A 17 -15.95 4.70 2.67
CA TYR A 17 -15.60 5.84 3.51
C TYR A 17 -16.62 6.94 3.29
N SER A 18 -17.24 7.41 4.37
CA SER A 18 -18.14 8.56 4.34
C SER A 18 -17.40 9.75 4.92
N GLU A 19 -17.13 10.77 4.10
CA GLU A 19 -16.78 12.11 4.58
C GLU A 19 -17.96 13.05 4.39
N LYS A 20 -17.93 14.20 5.09
CA LYS A 20 -19.04 15.16 5.17
C LYS A 20 -19.52 15.70 3.81
N ASP A 21 -18.70 15.57 2.76
CA ASP A 21 -18.97 16.07 1.40
C ASP A 21 -19.00 14.96 0.33
N GLY A 22 -18.99 13.67 0.70
CA GLY A 22 -19.06 12.59 -0.30
C GLY A 22 -18.84 11.18 0.25
N LEU A 23 -19.41 10.20 -0.45
CA LEU A 23 -19.15 8.78 -0.22
C LEU A 23 -17.99 8.35 -1.13
N MET A 24 -16.84 8.02 -0.55
CA MET A 24 -15.73 7.41 -1.27
C MET A 24 -15.89 5.89 -1.20
N LEU A 25 -16.18 5.29 -2.36
CA LEU A 25 -16.22 3.84 -2.53
C LEU A 25 -14.90 3.40 -3.15
N GLN A 26 -14.10 2.63 -2.40
CA GLN A 26 -12.98 1.91 -2.99
C GLN A 26 -13.51 0.55 -3.47
N MET A 27 -13.46 0.35 -4.78
CA MET A 27 -13.79 -0.91 -5.44
C MET A 27 -12.54 -1.41 -6.15
N ASP A 28 -12.02 -2.56 -5.71
CA ASP A 28 -10.91 -3.22 -6.37
C ASP A 28 -11.49 -4.27 -7.33
N ILE A 29 -11.31 -4.04 -8.63
CA ILE A 29 -11.72 -4.98 -9.67
C ILE A 29 -10.48 -5.78 -10.09
N ILE A 30 -10.47 -7.08 -9.79
CA ILE A 30 -9.43 -7.97 -10.31
C ILE A 30 -10.03 -8.81 -11.43
N ALA A 31 -9.88 -8.31 -12.65
CA ALA A 31 -10.03 -9.09 -13.86
C ALA A 31 -8.82 -10.03 -14.00
N GLY A 32 -9.08 -11.32 -14.25
CA GLY A 32 -8.02 -12.28 -14.51
C GLY A 32 -7.31 -11.87 -15.79
N ALA A 33 -6.04 -11.46 -15.68
CA ALA A 33 -5.24 -11.08 -16.83
C ALA A 33 -5.26 -12.23 -17.85
N ALA A 34 -5.73 -11.95 -19.07
CA ALA A 34 -5.24 -12.68 -20.22
C ALA A 34 -3.71 -12.48 -20.25
N GLU A 35 -2.95 -13.58 -20.24
CA GLU A 35 -1.50 -13.54 -20.41
C GLU A 35 -1.15 -12.82 -21.71
N ASN A 36 -0.74 -11.55 -21.62
CA ASN A 36 -0.07 -10.88 -22.72
C ASN A 36 1.43 -11.19 -22.59
N LYS A 37 1.99 -11.70 -23.69
CA LYS A 37 3.43 -11.92 -23.82
C LYS A 37 4.16 -10.59 -23.59
N ILE A 38 5.27 -10.64 -22.87
CA ILE A 38 6.12 -9.48 -22.63
C ILE A 38 6.87 -9.17 -23.92
N ASP A 39 6.44 -8.14 -24.62
CA ASP A 39 7.12 -7.60 -25.79
C ASP A 39 8.24 -6.69 -25.29
N GLY A 40 9.49 -6.95 -25.66
CA GLY A 40 10.68 -6.23 -25.19
C GLY A 40 10.83 -4.76 -25.64
N ASN A 41 9.73 -4.04 -25.89
CA ASN A 41 9.75 -2.63 -26.28
C ASN A 41 9.33 -1.74 -25.09
N SER A 42 10.22 -0.89 -24.62
CA SER A 42 10.08 -0.04 -23.43
C SER A 42 9.09 1.14 -23.57
N ARG A 43 8.31 1.18 -24.65
CA ARG A 43 7.14 2.07 -24.80
C ARG A 43 5.89 1.23 -24.64
N SER A 44 5.40 1.19 -23.41
CA SER A 44 4.38 0.29 -22.95
C SER A 44 2.99 0.63 -23.51
N SER A 45 2.54 -0.16 -24.49
CA SER A 45 1.11 -0.30 -24.85
C SER A 45 0.23 -0.69 -23.65
N GLU A 46 0.83 -1.13 -22.55
CA GLU A 46 0.19 -1.60 -21.32
C GLU A 46 -0.27 -0.50 -20.36
N TRP A 47 0.26 0.73 -20.50
CA TRP A 47 -0.10 1.90 -19.69
C TRP A 47 -0.84 2.97 -20.51
N GLY A 48 -1.13 2.68 -21.78
CA GLY A 48 -1.85 3.57 -22.68
C GLY A 48 -3.36 3.57 -22.45
N PRO A 49 -4.08 4.58 -22.97
CA PRO A 49 -5.53 4.66 -22.89
C PRO A 49 -6.22 3.43 -23.52
N GLU A 50 -5.59 2.76 -24.48
CA GLU A 50 -6.11 1.56 -25.12
C GLU A 50 -6.21 0.38 -24.13
N ALA A 51 -5.25 0.24 -23.21
CA ALA A 51 -5.25 -0.81 -22.19
C ALA A 51 -6.31 -0.56 -21.11
N ALA A 52 -6.57 0.71 -20.79
CA ALA A 52 -7.64 1.12 -19.89
C ALA A 52 -9.02 0.87 -20.53
N ASP A 53 -9.21 1.23 -21.81
CA ASP A 53 -10.44 0.99 -22.56
C ASP A 53 -10.74 -0.51 -22.68
N ALA A 54 -9.73 -1.35 -22.95
CA ALA A 54 -9.90 -2.80 -23.02
C ALA A 54 -10.37 -3.39 -21.68
N MET A 55 -9.77 -2.98 -20.56
CA MET A 55 -10.20 -3.40 -19.24
C MET A 55 -11.61 -2.89 -18.92
N CYS A 56 -11.92 -1.63 -19.24
CA CYS A 56 -13.25 -1.07 -19.08
C CYS A 56 -14.28 -1.91 -19.80
N ASN A 57 -14.03 -2.27 -21.07
CA ASN A 57 -14.89 -3.13 -21.89
C ASN A 57 -15.11 -4.53 -21.29
N GLU A 58 -14.07 -5.12 -20.72
CA GLU A 58 -14.17 -6.44 -20.07
C GLU A 58 -15.09 -6.41 -18.85
N VAL A 59 -15.10 -5.30 -18.11
CA VAL A 59 -15.80 -5.22 -16.82
C VAL A 59 -17.19 -4.57 -16.90
N GLN A 60 -17.64 -4.08 -18.07
CA GLN A 60 -18.85 -3.23 -18.17
C GLN A 60 -20.12 -3.88 -17.62
N ASP A 61 -20.30 -5.17 -17.89
CA ASP A 61 -21.51 -5.89 -17.51
C ASP A 61 -21.52 -6.36 -16.05
N TYR A 62 -20.44 -6.11 -15.30
CA TYR A 62 -20.38 -6.58 -13.93
C TYR A 62 -21.40 -5.86 -13.04
N PRO A 63 -22.23 -6.61 -12.29
CA PRO A 63 -23.20 -6.02 -11.39
C PRO A 63 -22.50 -5.35 -10.19
N VAL A 64 -22.98 -4.16 -9.85
CA VAL A 64 -22.58 -3.36 -8.70
C VAL A 64 -23.77 -3.22 -7.74
N VAL A 65 -23.52 -2.69 -6.54
CA VAL A 65 -24.55 -2.46 -5.52
C VAL A 65 -25.69 -1.61 -6.10
N ARG A 66 -26.93 -1.89 -5.67
CA ARG A 66 -28.17 -1.16 -6.04
C ARG A 66 -28.61 -1.32 -7.50
N GLY A 67 -28.23 -2.42 -8.14
CA GLY A 67 -28.71 -2.76 -9.50
C GLY A 67 -28.02 -1.98 -10.62
N LEU A 68 -26.97 -1.21 -10.30
CA LEU A 68 -26.08 -0.59 -11.27
C LEU A 68 -25.12 -1.63 -11.85
N ARG A 69 -24.57 -1.33 -13.01
CA ARG A 69 -23.45 -2.05 -13.62
C ARG A 69 -22.18 -1.21 -13.54
N MET A 70 -21.04 -1.87 -13.65
CA MET A 70 -19.74 -1.19 -13.72
C MET A 70 -19.67 -0.24 -14.92
N GLY A 71 -20.31 -0.59 -16.04
CA GLY A 71 -20.43 0.27 -17.21
C GLY A 71 -21.12 1.60 -16.91
N ASP A 72 -22.09 1.63 -15.99
CA ASP A 72 -22.75 2.88 -15.56
C ASP A 72 -21.77 3.80 -14.81
N LEU A 73 -20.90 3.22 -13.98
CA LEU A 73 -19.87 3.95 -13.25
C LEU A 73 -18.75 4.44 -14.17
N ILE A 74 -18.29 3.58 -15.09
CA ILE A 74 -17.30 3.92 -16.10
C ILE A 74 -17.82 5.05 -16.99
N GLY A 75 -19.07 4.96 -17.45
CA GLY A 75 -19.69 5.99 -18.29
C GLY A 75 -19.86 7.34 -17.59
N ALA A 76 -19.97 7.36 -16.25
CA ALA A 76 -20.01 8.56 -15.43
C ALA A 76 -18.62 9.13 -15.08
N THR A 77 -17.54 8.41 -15.37
CA THR A 77 -16.17 8.81 -15.04
C THR A 77 -15.48 9.38 -16.29
N PRO A 78 -14.85 10.58 -16.22
CA PRO A 78 -14.09 11.11 -17.36
C PRO A 78 -13.00 10.13 -17.80
N LYS A 79 -12.92 9.82 -19.09
CA LYS A 79 -12.02 8.77 -19.59
C LYS A 79 -10.54 9.07 -19.32
N GLU A 80 -10.19 10.35 -19.35
CA GLU A 80 -8.84 10.87 -19.11
C GLU A 80 -8.31 10.59 -17.69
N VAL A 81 -9.18 10.27 -16.72
CA VAL A 81 -8.77 9.93 -15.34
C VAL A 81 -8.78 8.42 -15.07
N ILE A 82 -9.17 7.59 -16.05
CA ILE A 82 -9.16 6.14 -15.92
C ILE A 82 -7.79 5.63 -16.35
N CYS A 83 -7.12 4.89 -15.46
CA CYS A 83 -5.84 4.27 -15.76
C CYS A 83 -5.84 2.79 -15.36
N LYS A 84 -5.15 1.98 -16.16
CA LYS A 84 -4.84 0.59 -15.82
C LYS A 84 -3.49 0.56 -15.12
N VAL A 85 -3.45 -0.03 -13.93
CA VAL A 85 -2.22 -0.21 -13.16
C VAL A 85 -1.89 -1.69 -13.06
N MET A 86 -0.69 -2.06 -13.50
CA MET A 86 -0.18 -3.41 -13.29
C MET A 86 0.33 -3.57 -11.87
N LEU A 87 -0.25 -4.54 -11.17
CA LEU A 87 0.10 -4.85 -9.79
C LEU A 87 1.32 -5.76 -9.76
N GLU A 88 2.43 -5.22 -9.25
CA GLU A 88 3.65 -5.96 -8.98
C GLU A 88 4.07 -5.65 -7.55
N GLU A 89 4.38 -6.68 -6.78
CA GLU A 89 4.92 -6.54 -5.43
C GLU A 89 6.43 -6.84 -5.45
N LYS A 90 7.23 -5.94 -4.88
CA LYS A 90 8.69 -6.09 -4.85
C LYS A 90 9.28 -5.42 -3.63
N LEU A 91 10.16 -6.14 -2.94
CA LEU A 91 11.04 -5.58 -1.92
C LEU A 91 12.49 -5.71 -2.41
N PHE A 92 13.19 -4.59 -2.50
CA PHE A 92 14.62 -4.58 -2.82
C PHE A 92 15.46 -4.73 -1.55
N GLU A 93 16.60 -5.40 -1.63
CA GLU A 93 17.48 -5.55 -0.47
C GLU A 93 18.40 -4.33 -0.27
N THR A 94 18.84 -3.69 -1.36
CA THR A 94 19.75 -2.54 -1.32
C THR A 94 18.97 -1.25 -1.44
N TRP A 95 18.93 -0.45 -0.37
CA TRP A 95 18.22 0.85 -0.35
C TRP A 95 19.16 2.04 -0.37
N THR A 96 20.44 1.82 -0.09
CA THR A 96 21.42 2.89 0.12
C THR A 96 22.71 2.55 -0.61
N TYR A 97 23.31 3.55 -1.26
CA TYR A 97 24.63 3.45 -1.86
C TYR A 97 25.31 4.81 -1.84
N GLY A 98 26.44 4.91 -1.14
CA GLY A 98 27.10 6.19 -0.88
C GLY A 98 26.13 7.18 -0.25
N ARG A 99 25.96 8.34 -0.91
CA ARG A 99 25.04 9.40 -0.48
C ARG A 99 23.64 9.31 -1.10
N THR A 100 23.31 8.18 -1.72
CA THR A 100 22.02 7.93 -2.37
C THR A 100 21.17 6.99 -1.51
N VAL A 101 19.88 7.29 -1.40
CA VAL A 101 18.89 6.48 -0.68
C VAL A 101 17.60 6.35 -1.48
N LEU A 102 16.97 5.17 -1.39
CA LEU A 102 15.65 4.84 -1.93
C LEU A 102 14.64 4.77 -0.79
N LEU A 103 13.41 5.22 -1.05
CA LEU A 103 12.27 5.16 -0.12
C LEU A 103 10.96 4.92 -0.89
N GLY A 104 9.93 4.42 -0.21
CA GLY A 104 8.62 4.14 -0.82
C GLY A 104 8.68 3.10 -1.94
N ASP A 105 7.89 3.28 -3.00
CA ASP A 105 7.82 2.34 -4.13
C ASP A 105 9.18 2.07 -4.82
N ALA A 106 10.16 2.96 -4.65
CA ALA A 106 11.52 2.75 -5.16
C ALA A 106 12.26 1.61 -4.44
N CYS A 107 11.88 1.25 -3.21
CA CYS A 107 12.50 0.17 -2.44
C CYS A 107 11.50 -0.92 -2.00
N HIS A 108 10.21 -0.60 -1.84
CA HIS A 108 9.14 -1.54 -1.49
C HIS A 108 7.83 -1.24 -2.23
N LYS A 109 7.66 -1.83 -3.40
CA LYS A 109 6.39 -1.79 -4.13
C LYS A 109 5.41 -2.80 -3.52
N MET A 110 4.24 -2.33 -3.10
CA MET A 110 3.18 -3.15 -2.50
C MET A 110 1.91 -3.10 -3.34
N SER A 111 1.03 -4.11 -3.20
CA SER A 111 -0.32 -4.01 -3.74
C SER A 111 -1.03 -2.78 -3.16
N PRO A 112 -1.79 -2.00 -3.95
CA PRO A 112 -2.54 -0.86 -3.46
C PRO A 112 -3.67 -1.26 -2.49
N SER A 113 -3.97 -2.55 -2.40
CA SER A 113 -4.92 -3.13 -1.45
C SER A 113 -4.63 -2.64 -0.02
N GLY A 114 -5.54 -1.85 0.55
CA GLY A 114 -5.47 -1.39 1.94
C GLY A 114 -4.57 -0.18 2.21
N GLY A 115 -4.05 0.52 1.19
CA GLY A 115 -3.32 1.79 1.35
C GLY A 115 -1.95 1.68 2.05
N LEU A 116 -1.42 0.47 2.22
CA LEU A 116 -0.19 0.21 2.99
C LEU A 116 1.06 0.83 2.36
N GLY A 117 1.15 0.89 1.03
CA GLY A 117 2.29 1.49 0.32
C GLY A 117 2.49 2.97 0.65
N ALA A 118 1.42 3.77 0.62
CA ALA A 118 1.48 5.18 0.97
C ALA A 118 1.82 5.40 2.45
N GLN A 119 1.19 4.62 3.35
CA GLN A 119 1.45 4.72 4.79
C GLN A 119 2.91 4.41 5.14
N THR A 120 3.48 3.37 4.55
CA THR A 120 4.87 2.96 4.77
C THR A 120 5.86 3.94 4.16
N ALA A 121 5.60 4.43 2.94
CA ALA A 121 6.41 5.48 2.31
C ALA A 121 6.46 6.78 3.14
N MET A 122 5.34 7.19 3.75
CA MET A 122 5.33 8.32 4.69
C MET A 122 6.18 8.03 5.94
N GLY A 123 6.07 6.81 6.48
CA GLY A 123 6.90 6.38 7.61
C GLY A 123 8.38 6.39 7.30
N ASP A 124 8.77 6.03 6.07
CA ASP A 124 10.15 6.13 5.60
C ASP A 124 10.66 7.55 5.61
N ALA A 125 9.88 8.48 5.06
CA ALA A 125 10.26 9.88 5.00
C ALA A 125 10.49 10.46 6.41
N VAL A 126 9.65 10.09 7.37
CA VAL A 126 9.80 10.50 8.77
C VAL A 126 11.09 9.97 9.39
N VAL A 127 11.36 8.67 9.25
CA VAL A 127 12.55 8.04 9.85
C VAL A 127 13.83 8.53 9.16
N LEU A 128 13.81 8.68 7.84
CA LEU A 128 14.92 9.24 7.07
C LEU A 128 15.23 10.67 7.49
N ALA A 129 14.20 11.52 7.63
CA ALA A 129 14.37 12.91 8.08
C ALA A 129 15.02 12.98 9.46
N ASN A 130 14.62 12.11 10.41
CA ASN A 130 15.22 12.04 11.73
C ASN A 130 16.73 11.75 11.66
N TYR A 131 17.15 10.78 10.86
CA TYR A 131 18.56 10.44 10.70
C TYR A 131 19.36 11.53 9.98
N ILE A 132 18.81 12.14 8.93
CA ILE A 132 19.44 13.28 8.24
C ILE A 132 19.64 14.45 9.20
N ASN A 133 18.67 14.72 10.08
CA ASN A 133 18.75 15.82 11.04
C ASN A 133 19.84 15.63 12.11
N THR A 134 20.44 14.44 12.24
CA THR A 134 21.59 14.23 13.14
C THR A 134 22.94 14.53 12.53
N LEU A 135 23.00 14.73 11.21
CA LEU A 135 24.24 14.97 10.51
C LEU A 135 24.80 16.33 10.92
N THR A 136 26.01 16.32 11.46
CA THR A 136 26.74 17.54 11.82
C THR A 136 27.70 17.98 10.72
N THR A 137 28.12 17.03 9.90
CA THR A 137 28.95 17.26 8.71
C THR A 137 28.33 16.59 7.48
N VAL A 138 28.85 16.92 6.31
CA VAL A 138 28.45 16.30 5.03
C VAL A 138 29.48 15.26 4.55
N GLU A 139 30.34 14.79 5.45
CA GLU A 139 31.32 13.75 5.17
C GLU A 139 30.62 12.45 4.76
N SER A 140 31.15 11.80 3.72
CA SER A 140 30.50 10.64 3.09
C SER A 140 30.24 9.50 4.08
N GLU A 141 31.17 9.25 5.01
CA GLU A 141 31.03 8.19 6.02
C GLU A 141 29.88 8.46 7.01
N GLU A 142 29.72 9.72 7.45
CA GLU A 142 28.65 10.10 8.38
C GLU A 142 27.28 9.97 7.70
N VAL A 143 27.19 10.43 6.43
CA VAL A 143 25.99 10.29 5.60
C VAL A 143 25.64 8.83 5.38
N GLU A 144 26.59 8.00 4.93
CA GLU A 144 26.37 6.57 4.69
C GLU A 144 25.88 5.85 5.96
N LYS A 145 26.46 6.18 7.11
CA LYS A 145 26.05 5.61 8.40
C LYS A 145 24.60 5.97 8.75
N ALA A 146 24.20 7.23 8.54
CA ALA A 146 22.84 7.69 8.79
C ALA A 146 21.82 7.02 7.85
N LEU A 147 22.15 6.94 6.56
CA LEU A 147 21.30 6.28 5.56
C LEU A 147 21.14 4.78 5.85
N LYS A 148 22.23 4.10 6.26
CA LYS A 148 22.17 2.70 6.68
C LYS A 148 21.31 2.50 7.93
N ALA A 149 21.38 3.42 8.89
CA ALA A 149 20.54 3.37 10.09
C ALA A 149 19.04 3.50 9.75
N TYR A 150 18.68 4.39 8.81
CA TYR A 150 17.33 4.47 8.25
C TYR A 150 16.86 3.12 7.69
N ARG A 151 17.67 2.49 6.82
CA ARG A 151 17.34 1.19 6.23
C ARG A 151 17.16 0.13 7.30
N ASP A 152 18.08 0.06 8.27
CA ASP A 152 18.06 -0.97 9.31
C ASP A 152 16.80 -0.85 10.22
N GLU A 153 16.27 0.36 10.41
CA GLU A 153 15.01 0.59 11.13
C GLU A 153 13.76 0.26 10.30
N ARG A 154 13.74 0.63 9.02
CA ARG A 154 12.53 0.55 8.17
C ARG A 154 12.36 -0.79 7.44
N TYR A 155 13.44 -1.39 6.97
CA TYR A 155 13.43 -2.65 6.23
C TYR A 155 12.60 -3.78 6.86
N PRO A 156 12.69 -4.07 8.18
CA PRO A 156 11.86 -5.13 8.77
C PRO A 156 10.37 -4.81 8.74
N ILE A 157 10.00 -3.53 8.91
CA ILE A 157 8.60 -3.09 8.90
C ILE A 157 8.02 -3.25 7.50
N ASP A 158 8.74 -2.80 6.47
CA ASP A 158 8.25 -2.85 5.09
C ASP A 158 8.28 -4.28 4.53
N LYS A 159 9.21 -5.12 5.01
CA LYS A 159 9.19 -6.56 4.73
C LYS A 159 7.93 -7.24 5.27
N ASP A 160 7.47 -6.85 6.46
CA ASP A 160 6.22 -7.36 7.01
C ASP A 160 5.00 -6.74 6.32
N GLY A 161 5.10 -5.48 5.88
CA GLY A 161 4.11 -4.79 5.05
C GLY A 161 3.86 -5.52 3.72
N VAL A 162 4.91 -5.83 2.95
CA VAL A 162 4.83 -6.56 1.68
C VAL A 162 4.23 -7.96 1.85
N LYS A 163 4.58 -8.67 2.92
CA LYS A 163 3.94 -9.98 3.20
C LYS A 163 2.45 -9.83 3.52
N THR A 164 2.10 -8.79 4.25
CA THR A 164 0.72 -8.50 4.64
C THR A 164 -0.10 -8.11 3.40
N SER A 165 0.46 -7.28 2.50
CA SER A 165 -0.20 -6.91 1.25
C SER A 165 -0.40 -8.13 0.34
N ALA A 166 0.61 -9.00 0.22
CA ALA A 166 0.51 -10.25 -0.55
C ALA A 166 -0.58 -11.20 -0.01
N ALA A 167 -0.70 -11.29 1.31
CA ALA A 167 -1.74 -12.08 1.98
C ALA A 167 -3.14 -11.48 1.74
N MET A 168 -3.27 -10.16 1.84
CA MET A 168 -4.52 -9.46 1.54
C MET A 168 -4.91 -9.62 0.07
N PHE A 169 -3.96 -9.49 -0.85
CA PHE A 169 -4.17 -9.70 -2.28
C PHE A 169 -4.65 -11.12 -2.60
N SER A 170 -4.21 -12.11 -1.83
CA SER A 170 -4.66 -13.50 -1.98
C SER A 170 -6.14 -13.72 -1.64
N ILE A 171 -6.77 -12.81 -0.89
CA ILE A 171 -8.23 -12.81 -0.63
C ILE A 171 -8.99 -12.47 -1.92
N ILE A 172 -8.43 -11.55 -2.71
CA ILE A 172 -9.04 -11.04 -3.94
C ILE A 172 -8.79 -12.00 -5.12
N LYS A 173 -7.76 -12.86 -5.04
CA LYS A 173 -7.48 -13.88 -6.07
C LYS A 173 -8.69 -14.79 -6.32
N GLN A 174 -8.78 -15.24 -7.57
CA GLN A 174 -9.81 -16.17 -8.01
C GLN A 174 -9.44 -17.62 -7.74
N GLY A 175 -10.42 -18.51 -7.82
CA GLY A 175 -10.23 -19.94 -7.61
C GLY A 175 -10.26 -20.37 -6.15
N LEU A 176 -9.72 -21.57 -5.89
CA LEU A 176 -9.86 -22.25 -4.60
C LEU A 176 -9.19 -21.49 -3.45
N VAL A 177 -8.02 -20.90 -3.69
CA VAL A 177 -7.26 -20.13 -2.70
C VAL A 177 -8.07 -18.95 -2.16
N GLY A 178 -8.62 -18.12 -3.05
CA GLY A 178 -9.43 -16.96 -2.63
C GLY A 178 -10.74 -17.36 -1.96
N LYS A 179 -11.40 -18.45 -2.41
CA LYS A 179 -12.61 -18.97 -1.75
C LYS A 179 -12.33 -19.39 -0.30
N ILE A 180 -11.23 -20.09 -0.07
CA ILE A 180 -10.80 -20.49 1.28
C ILE A 180 -10.44 -19.25 2.11
N ALA A 181 -9.68 -18.31 1.54
CA ALA A 181 -9.28 -17.08 2.24
C ALA A 181 -10.50 -16.26 2.68
N ARG A 182 -11.50 -16.07 1.81
CA ARG A 182 -12.75 -15.38 2.13
C ARG A 182 -13.58 -16.10 3.18
N LEU A 183 -13.64 -17.44 3.15
CA LEU A 183 -14.33 -18.23 4.17
C LEU A 183 -13.68 -18.04 5.55
N ILE A 184 -12.36 -18.13 5.62
CA ILE A 184 -11.60 -17.91 6.87
C ILE A 184 -11.82 -16.49 7.39
N LEU A 185 -11.74 -15.49 6.51
CA LEU A 185 -11.90 -14.09 6.87
C LEU A 185 -13.33 -13.76 7.34
N GLY A 186 -14.34 -14.30 6.64
CA GLY A 186 -15.75 -14.11 6.97
C GLY A 186 -16.17 -14.74 8.30
N HIS A 187 -15.48 -15.81 8.72
CA HIS A 187 -15.69 -16.47 10.01
C HIS A 187 -14.65 -16.12 11.08
N MET A 188 -13.80 -15.12 10.82
CA MET A 188 -12.75 -14.73 11.74
C MET A 188 -13.33 -14.13 13.03
N PRO A 189 -12.93 -14.60 14.22
CA PRO A 189 -13.37 -14.04 15.49
C PRO A 189 -13.01 -12.55 15.63
N ARG A 190 -13.87 -11.75 16.29
CA ARG A 190 -13.65 -10.30 16.45
C ARG A 190 -12.31 -9.96 17.11
N TRP A 191 -11.88 -10.73 18.11
CA TRP A 191 -10.61 -10.48 18.79
C TRP A 191 -9.40 -10.58 17.83
N LEU A 192 -9.45 -11.49 16.85
CA LEU A 192 -8.40 -11.67 15.86
C LEU A 192 -8.43 -10.52 14.84
N TRP A 193 -9.63 -10.10 14.42
CA TRP A 193 -9.82 -8.88 13.64
C TRP A 193 -9.23 -7.64 14.34
N PHE A 194 -9.47 -7.51 15.65
CA PHE A 194 -8.91 -6.43 16.45
C PHE A 194 -7.39 -6.50 16.50
N GLU A 195 -6.80 -7.68 16.71
CA GLU A 195 -5.34 -7.83 16.75
C GLU A 195 -4.67 -7.54 15.40
N ILE A 196 -5.27 -7.98 14.29
CA ILE A 196 -4.78 -7.68 12.93
C ILE A 196 -4.83 -6.16 12.67
N ARG A 197 -5.96 -5.51 12.96
CA ARG A 197 -6.08 -4.04 12.86
C ARG A 197 -5.15 -3.31 13.81
N ALA A 198 -4.94 -3.85 15.01
CA ALA A 198 -4.04 -3.24 15.98
C ALA A 198 -2.61 -3.21 15.45
N ARG A 199 -2.16 -4.28 14.79
CA ARG A 199 -0.82 -4.35 14.19
C ARG A 199 -0.63 -3.32 13.09
N SER A 200 -1.64 -3.06 12.25
CA SER A 200 -1.52 -2.08 11.15
C SER A 200 -1.39 -0.63 11.65
N VAL A 201 -1.85 -0.31 12.87
CA VAL A 201 -1.78 1.05 13.45
C VAL A 201 -0.65 1.23 14.48
N ARG A 202 0.15 0.20 14.75
CA ARG A 202 1.29 0.26 15.68
C ARG A 202 2.44 1.09 15.12
N CYS A 203 2.72 0.97 13.81
CA CYS A 203 3.77 1.77 13.17
C CYS A 203 3.24 3.18 12.87
N ARG A 204 3.64 4.14 13.71
CA ARG A 204 3.29 5.56 13.59
C ARG A 204 4.48 6.43 13.98
N PRO A 205 5.53 6.44 13.15
CA PRO A 205 6.74 7.18 13.46
C PRO A 205 6.46 8.68 13.52
N GLN A 206 7.18 9.39 14.38
CA GLN A 206 7.11 10.84 14.53
C GLN A 206 8.47 11.47 14.21
N ILE A 207 8.43 12.74 13.80
CA ILE A 207 9.63 13.53 13.51
C ILE A 207 10.19 14.06 14.84
N SER A 208 11.47 13.83 15.10
CA SER A 208 12.11 14.05 16.40
C SER A 208 12.37 15.52 16.74
N PHE A 209 12.43 16.37 15.73
CA PHE A 209 12.69 17.81 15.84
C PHE A 209 11.42 18.66 15.67
N LEU A 210 10.23 18.03 15.64
CA LEU A 210 8.93 18.70 15.67
C LEU A 210 8.22 18.41 17.00
N PRO A 211 7.22 19.24 17.39
CA PRO A 211 6.34 18.92 18.50
C PRO A 211 5.69 17.54 18.30
N LEU A 212 5.78 16.69 19.33
CA LEU A 212 5.20 15.35 19.25
C LEU A 212 3.68 15.43 19.27
N ALA A 213 3.05 14.64 18.40
CA ALA A 213 1.63 14.42 18.44
C ALA A 213 1.26 13.61 19.68
N GLU A 214 0.24 14.07 20.38
CA GLU A 214 -0.37 13.34 21.50
C GLU A 214 -0.86 11.97 21.01
N ASP A 215 -0.45 10.89 21.69
CA ASP A 215 -0.84 9.55 21.34
C ASP A 215 -2.23 9.21 21.91
N LYS A 216 -3.26 9.45 21.11
CA LYS A 216 -4.67 9.15 21.46
C LYS A 216 -5.06 7.69 21.20
N CYS A 217 -4.15 6.88 20.70
CA CYS A 217 -4.46 5.50 20.35
C CYS A 217 -4.39 4.59 21.57
N GLN A 218 -5.38 3.70 21.73
CA GLN A 218 -5.42 2.72 22.83
C GLN A 218 -4.32 1.65 22.72
N ILE A 219 -3.78 1.45 21.52
CA ILE A 219 -2.73 0.47 21.24
C ILE A 219 -1.39 1.17 21.25
N LYS A 220 -0.43 0.73 22.06
CA LYS A 220 0.90 1.34 22.14
C LYS A 220 1.63 1.35 20.79
N ALA A 221 2.28 2.48 20.48
CA ALA A 221 3.11 2.61 19.29
C ALA A 221 4.30 1.65 19.30
N LEU A 222 4.73 1.21 18.12
CA LEU A 222 5.98 0.49 17.97
C LEU A 222 7.13 1.41 18.40
N HIS A 223 8.14 0.83 19.06
CA HIS A 223 9.34 1.57 19.41
C HIS A 223 10.02 2.10 18.14
N GLN A 224 10.41 3.37 18.18
CA GLN A 224 11.01 4.10 17.07
C GLN A 224 12.44 4.55 17.46
N PRO A 225 13.48 3.78 17.10
CA PRO A 225 14.87 4.09 17.44
C PRO A 225 15.31 5.48 16.95
N SER A 226 14.87 5.89 15.76
CA SER A 226 15.16 7.20 15.19
C SER A 226 14.61 8.33 16.05
N LEU A 227 13.43 8.19 16.65
CA LEU A 227 12.87 9.22 17.52
C LEU A 227 13.72 9.38 18.80
N GLU A 228 14.04 8.27 19.46
CA GLU A 228 14.78 8.32 20.73
C GLU A 228 16.21 8.83 20.58
N LYS A 229 16.90 8.42 19.50
CA LYS A 229 18.30 8.76 19.27
C LYS A 229 18.51 10.20 18.79
N THR A 230 17.55 10.73 18.05
CA THR A 230 17.72 12.00 17.32
C THR A 230 16.98 13.17 17.97
N ARG A 231 16.22 12.91 19.04
CA ARG A 231 15.46 13.94 19.75
C ARG A 231 16.38 14.94 20.45
N PRO A 232 16.15 16.25 20.30
CA PRO A 232 16.84 17.27 21.07
C PRO A 232 16.53 17.13 22.56
N LYS A 233 17.58 17.03 23.40
CA LYS A 233 17.45 16.88 24.87
C LYS A 233 16.72 18.05 25.55
N ASN A 234 16.61 19.19 24.86
CA ASN A 234 16.06 20.44 25.40
C ASN A 234 14.56 20.59 25.11
N MET A 235 13.94 19.65 24.39
CA MET A 235 12.52 19.71 24.02
C MET A 235 11.70 18.87 25.01
N THR A 236 11.32 19.49 26.13
CA THR A 236 10.47 18.90 27.16
C THR A 236 9.17 18.39 26.55
N VAL A 237 8.79 17.18 26.94
CA VAL A 237 7.48 16.58 26.62
C VAL A 237 6.44 17.50 27.27
N GLY A 238 5.63 18.18 26.45
CA GLY A 238 4.38 18.74 26.93
C GLY A 238 3.53 17.56 27.41
N ILE A 239 3.36 17.47 28.72
CA ILE A 239 2.50 16.49 29.39
C ILE A 239 1.05 16.85 29.07
#